data_AF-A7S9T4-F1
#
_entry.id   AF-A7S9T4-F1
#
_cell.length_a   1.000
_cell.length_b   1.000
_cell.length_c   1.000
_cell.angle_alpha   90.00
_cell.angle_beta   90.00
_cell.angle_gamma   90.00
#
_symmetry.space_group_name_H-M   'P 1'
#
loop_
_entity.id
_entity.type
_entity.pdbx_description
1 polymer ?
#
loop_
_entity_poly.entity_id
_entity_poly.type
_entity_poly.pdbx_seq_one_letter_code
_entity_poly.pdbx_strand_id
1 'polypeptide(L)'
;MDVFRKEKDIKKAMETAEEKRARRLAKKEAKEKKRRKEMGWNEELLGYTNTDNPFGDAHLLDSFVWHKVKEKHGENHLSEAEKRLRDKTRQEETRRQLEQVRQRRTEREHEMLLREEEKERLQREKEAEYFSEWEKQEDNFHLNQAMLRSQIRIKDGRAKAIDLLAQYISPDDDNLDIKMHEPYTMLVGLTQSDLEDLLEDIKVYLEMDQGKNAEYWQDITIICKDEIKKLRK
;
A
#
# COMPACT_ATOMS: atom_id res chain seq x y z
N MET A 1 -13.31 58.18 -31.06
CA MET A 1 -12.80 56.96 -31.74
C MET A 1 -11.45 57.18 -32.44
N ASP A 2 -11.12 58.40 -32.87
CA ASP A 2 -9.89 58.66 -33.64
C ASP A 2 -8.59 58.79 -32.83
N VAL A 3 -8.67 59.18 -31.55
CA VAL A 3 -7.47 59.33 -30.69
C VAL A 3 -6.79 57.98 -30.45
N PHE A 4 -7.55 56.94 -30.11
CA PHE A 4 -7.03 55.58 -29.91
C PHE A 4 -6.45 54.93 -31.18
N ARG A 5 -6.97 55.29 -32.36
CA ARG A 5 -6.41 54.83 -33.66
C ARG A 5 -5.08 55.51 -33.92
N LYS A 6 -5.01 56.84 -33.75
CA LYS A 6 -3.79 57.64 -33.91
C LYS A 6 -2.68 57.21 -32.94
N GLU A 7 -2.99 57.01 -31.66
CA GLU A 7 -2.02 56.52 -30.67
C GLU A 7 -1.51 55.12 -31.00
N LYS A 8 -2.39 54.23 -31.44
CA LYS A 8 -2.00 52.88 -31.86
C LYS A 8 -1.06 52.94 -33.04
N ASP A 9 -1.31 53.82 -34.01
CA ASP A 9 -0.49 53.99 -35.22
C ASP A 9 0.86 54.63 -34.94
N ILE A 10 0.93 55.60 -34.02
CA ILE A 10 2.20 56.15 -33.51
C ILE A 10 3.03 55.06 -32.81
N LYS A 11 2.39 54.24 -31.95
CA LYS A 11 3.06 53.07 -31.34
C LYS A 11 3.52 52.04 -32.38
N LYS A 12 2.75 51.78 -33.45
CA LYS A 12 3.18 50.87 -34.53
C LYS A 12 4.37 51.41 -35.34
N ALA A 13 4.53 52.73 -35.38
CA ALA A 13 5.59 53.41 -36.13
C ALA A 13 6.89 53.50 -35.33
N MET A 14 6.82 53.59 -34.00
CA MET A 14 7.97 53.59 -33.09
C MET A 14 8.45 52.18 -32.69
N GLU A 15 7.69 51.12 -33.01
CA GLU A 15 8.08 49.73 -32.75
C GLU A 15 9.34 49.33 -33.52
N THR A 16 10.24 48.64 -32.82
CA THR A 16 11.39 47.99 -33.42
C THR A 16 10.97 46.85 -34.35
N ALA A 17 11.88 46.41 -35.23
CA ALA A 17 11.60 45.33 -36.19
C ALA A 17 11.21 44.01 -35.49
N GLU A 18 11.75 43.77 -34.29
CA GLU A 18 11.49 42.60 -33.46
C GLU A 18 10.10 42.67 -32.80
N GLU A 19 9.74 43.79 -32.18
CA GLU A 19 8.41 44.00 -31.60
C GLU A 19 7.30 43.94 -32.66
N LYS A 20 7.58 44.45 -33.87
CA LYS A 20 6.66 44.35 -35.01
C LYS A 20 6.42 42.90 -35.44
N ARG A 21 7.44 42.03 -35.36
CA ARG A 21 7.33 40.59 -35.62
C ARG A 21 6.54 39.90 -34.50
N ALA A 22 6.85 40.16 -33.24
CA ALA A 22 6.14 39.61 -32.09
C ALA A 22 4.64 39.95 -32.11
N ARG A 23 4.28 41.21 -32.41
CA ARG A 23 2.86 41.61 -32.55
C ARG A 23 2.16 40.90 -33.70
N ARG A 24 2.84 40.69 -34.83
CA ARG A 24 2.26 39.96 -35.97
C ARG A 24 2.05 38.49 -35.63
N LEU A 25 2.99 37.88 -34.90
CA LEU A 25 2.87 36.51 -34.41
C LEU A 25 1.72 36.37 -33.41
N ALA A 26 1.66 37.23 -32.39
CA ALA A 26 0.57 37.24 -31.41
C ALA A 26 -0.80 37.50 -32.06
N LYS A 27 -0.88 38.37 -33.08
CA LYS A 27 -2.12 38.58 -33.84
C LYS A 27 -2.51 37.35 -34.66
N LYS A 28 -1.54 36.61 -35.20
CA LYS A 28 -1.76 35.35 -35.93
C LYS A 28 -2.25 34.26 -34.97
N GLU A 29 -1.57 34.07 -33.83
CA GLU A 29 -1.96 33.12 -32.78
C GLU A 29 -3.33 33.44 -32.19
N ALA A 30 -3.64 34.70 -31.90
CA ALA A 30 -4.95 35.09 -31.38
C ALA A 30 -6.08 34.82 -32.39
N LYS A 31 -5.84 35.05 -33.68
CA LYS A 31 -6.79 34.69 -34.75
C LYS A 31 -6.95 33.18 -34.86
N GLU A 32 -5.87 32.43 -34.72
CA GLU A 32 -5.88 30.97 -34.77
C GLU A 32 -6.61 30.38 -33.55
N LYS A 33 -6.34 30.88 -32.34
CA LYS A 33 -7.03 30.50 -31.10
C LYS A 33 -8.53 30.81 -31.18
N LYS A 34 -8.92 31.94 -31.77
CA LYS A 34 -10.33 32.27 -32.01
C LYS A 34 -10.98 31.30 -33.00
N ARG A 35 -10.31 31.00 -34.12
CA ARG A 35 -10.76 29.99 -35.12
C ARG A 35 -10.90 28.60 -34.49
N ARG A 36 -9.95 28.18 -33.64
CA ARG A 36 -9.99 26.90 -32.91
C ARG A 36 -11.21 26.80 -31.99
N LYS A 37 -11.46 27.84 -31.19
CA LYS A 37 -12.65 27.90 -30.33
C LYS A 37 -13.96 27.86 -31.12
N GLU A 38 -14.04 28.58 -32.24
CA GLU A 38 -15.22 28.59 -33.12
C GLU A 38 -15.49 27.22 -33.78
N MET A 39 -14.44 26.45 -34.06
CA MET A 39 -14.54 25.10 -34.65
C MET A 39 -14.83 24.01 -33.60
N GLY A 40 -15.03 24.36 -32.33
CA GLY A 40 -15.33 23.40 -31.25
C GLY A 40 -14.12 22.61 -30.73
N TRP A 41 -12.89 23.05 -31.04
CA TRP A 41 -11.67 22.40 -30.58
C TRP A 41 -11.39 22.84 -29.15
N ASN A 42 -11.73 21.99 -28.18
CA ASN A 42 -11.52 22.25 -26.76
C ASN A 42 -10.05 21.99 -26.36
N GLU A 43 -9.54 22.76 -25.40
CA GLU A 43 -8.18 22.62 -24.82
C GLU A 43 -7.92 21.20 -24.26
N GLU A 44 -8.98 20.50 -23.85
CA GLU A 44 -8.94 19.13 -23.32
C GLU A 44 -8.86 18.04 -24.41
N LEU A 45 -9.14 18.36 -25.67
CA LEU A 45 -9.29 17.38 -26.76
C LEU A 45 -8.02 17.19 -27.61
N LEU A 46 -7.11 18.16 -27.62
CA LEU A 46 -5.85 18.06 -28.37
C LEU A 46 -4.68 18.64 -27.59
N GLY A 47 -3.87 17.76 -27.01
CA GLY A 47 -2.55 18.12 -26.48
C GLY A 47 -1.50 18.41 -27.56
N TYR A 48 -1.85 18.32 -28.84
CA TYR A 48 -0.91 18.49 -29.95
C TYR A 48 -1.13 19.81 -30.69
N THR A 49 -0.02 20.46 -31.04
CA THR A 49 0.01 21.64 -31.91
C THR A 49 0.57 21.26 -33.27
N ASN A 50 0.28 22.02 -34.34
CA ASN A 50 0.89 21.80 -35.67
C ASN A 50 2.43 21.82 -35.64
N THR A 51 3.04 22.43 -34.61
CA THR A 51 4.48 22.51 -34.39
C THR A 51 5.03 21.44 -33.45
N ASP A 52 4.17 20.79 -32.67
CA ASP A 52 4.50 19.79 -31.66
C ASP A 52 3.65 18.54 -31.91
N ASN A 53 3.79 18.00 -33.13
CA ASN A 53 3.06 16.85 -33.60
C ASN A 53 4.01 15.64 -33.70
N PRO A 54 3.82 14.58 -32.88
CA PRO A 54 4.68 13.39 -32.91
C PRO A 54 4.58 12.56 -34.20
N PHE A 55 3.57 12.83 -35.05
CA PHE A 55 3.36 12.13 -36.32
C PHE A 55 3.97 12.84 -37.54
N GLY A 56 4.59 14.02 -37.36
CA GLY A 56 5.28 14.73 -38.44
C GLY A 56 4.39 15.46 -39.45
N ASP A 57 3.06 15.49 -39.27
CA ASP A 57 2.17 16.29 -40.12
C ASP A 57 2.28 17.78 -39.79
N ALA A 58 2.58 18.58 -40.81
CA ALA A 58 2.66 20.05 -40.72
C ALA A 58 1.29 20.75 -40.56
N HIS A 59 0.19 20.05 -40.86
CA HIS A 59 -1.17 20.59 -40.93
C HIS A 59 -2.19 19.75 -40.14
N LEU A 60 -1.77 19.15 -39.01
CA LEU A 60 -2.62 18.32 -38.15
C LEU A 60 -3.97 18.95 -37.78
N LEU A 61 -4.00 20.28 -37.63
CA LEU A 61 -5.17 21.05 -37.23
C LEU A 61 -6.10 21.45 -38.39
N ASP A 62 -5.76 21.12 -39.64
CA ASP A 62 -6.64 21.39 -40.76
C ASP A 62 -7.77 20.33 -40.82
N SER A 63 -9.01 20.80 -40.98
CA SER A 63 -10.17 19.91 -41.00
C SER A 63 -10.18 19.07 -42.27
N PHE A 64 -9.98 17.76 -42.13
CA PHE A 64 -10.08 16.83 -43.24
C PHE A 64 -11.50 16.78 -43.79
N VAL A 65 -11.65 17.00 -45.10
CA VAL A 65 -12.95 16.93 -45.78
C VAL A 65 -12.96 15.75 -46.73
N TRP A 66 -13.84 14.79 -46.47
CA TRP A 66 -14.03 13.66 -47.38
C TRP A 66 -14.96 14.04 -48.54
N HIS A 67 -14.37 14.62 -49.59
CA HIS A 67 -15.12 15.16 -50.73
C HIS A 67 -16.06 14.15 -51.39
N LYS A 68 -15.61 12.91 -51.65
CA LYS A 68 -16.46 11.83 -52.21
C LYS A 68 -17.67 11.46 -51.35
N VAL A 69 -17.54 11.53 -50.02
CA VAL A 69 -18.64 11.24 -49.09
C VAL A 69 -19.66 12.38 -49.14
N LYS A 70 -19.21 13.63 -49.17
CA LYS A 70 -20.09 14.80 -49.34
C LYS A 70 -20.86 14.78 -50.66
N GLU A 71 -20.20 14.38 -51.75
CA GLU A 71 -20.84 14.20 -53.05
C GLU A 71 -21.90 13.08 -53.02
N LYS A 72 -21.58 11.92 -52.42
CA LYS A 72 -22.49 10.78 -52.31
C LYS A 72 -23.71 11.05 -51.42
N HIS A 73 -23.55 11.85 -50.36
CA HIS A 73 -24.65 12.25 -49.48
C HIS A 73 -25.52 13.39 -50.05
N GLY A 74 -25.22 13.89 -51.26
CA GLY A 74 -25.99 14.96 -51.89
C GLY A 74 -25.84 16.30 -51.18
N GLU A 75 -24.80 16.51 -50.38
CA GLU A 75 -24.68 17.73 -49.57
C GLU A 75 -24.36 18.98 -50.40
N ASN A 76 -24.12 18.86 -51.70
CA ASN A 76 -23.78 20.00 -52.56
C ASN A 76 -24.89 21.06 -52.63
N HIS A 77 -26.16 20.69 -52.43
CA HIS A 77 -27.31 21.61 -52.45
C HIS A 77 -27.63 22.32 -51.12
N LEU A 78 -27.01 21.89 -50.01
CA LEU A 78 -27.30 22.44 -48.67
C LEU A 78 -26.53 23.75 -48.46
N SER A 79 -27.18 24.73 -47.83
CA SER A 79 -26.52 25.98 -47.47
C SER A 79 -25.36 25.72 -46.52
N GLU A 80 -24.30 26.52 -46.63
CA GLU A 80 -23.13 26.38 -45.76
C GLU A 80 -23.49 26.54 -44.27
N ALA A 81 -24.55 27.29 -43.96
CA ALA A 81 -25.10 27.40 -42.62
C ALA A 81 -25.71 26.08 -42.11
N GLU A 82 -26.42 25.34 -42.97
CA GLU A 82 -27.06 24.06 -42.62
C GLU A 82 -26.03 22.93 -42.43
N LYS A 83 -24.95 22.94 -43.22
CA LYS A 83 -23.83 22.01 -43.07
C LYS A 83 -23.14 22.19 -41.72
N ARG A 84 -22.84 23.44 -41.35
CA ARG A 84 -22.23 23.78 -40.06
C ARG A 84 -23.10 23.34 -38.87
N LEU A 85 -24.42 23.48 -38.98
CA LEU A 85 -25.33 23.05 -37.93
C LEU A 85 -25.33 21.51 -37.76
N ARG A 86 -25.37 20.75 -38.86
CA ARG A 86 -25.29 19.28 -38.82
C ARG A 86 -23.95 18.76 -38.32
N ASP A 87 -22.86 19.40 -38.74
CA ASP A 87 -21.51 19.04 -38.27
C ASP A 87 -21.40 19.31 -36.77
N LYS A 88 -21.96 20.42 -36.29
CA LYS A 88 -22.01 20.75 -34.86
C LYS A 88 -22.82 19.73 -34.06
N THR A 89 -24.00 19.33 -34.52
CA THR A 89 -24.80 18.30 -33.82
C THR A 89 -24.09 16.95 -33.79
N ARG A 90 -23.45 16.54 -34.90
CA ARG A 90 -22.66 15.30 -34.94
C ARG A 90 -21.45 15.35 -34.00
N GLN A 91 -20.78 16.49 -33.90
CA GLN A 91 -19.68 16.69 -32.95
C GLN A 91 -20.16 16.63 -31.49
N GLU A 92 -21.31 17.24 -31.18
CA GLU A 92 -21.92 17.19 -29.85
C GLU A 92 -22.31 15.74 -29.47
N GLU A 93 -22.90 14.99 -30.39
CA GLU A 93 -23.22 13.56 -30.20
C GLU A 93 -21.95 12.72 -30.00
N THR A 94 -20.92 12.93 -30.82
CA THR A 94 -19.64 12.22 -30.71
C THR A 94 -18.97 12.51 -29.37
N ARG A 95 -19.00 13.79 -28.93
CA ARG A 95 -18.46 14.19 -27.61
C ARG A 95 -19.21 13.51 -26.48
N ARG A 96 -20.54 13.45 -26.53
CA ARG A 96 -21.36 12.76 -25.52
C ARG A 96 -21.08 11.26 -25.47
N GLN A 97 -20.87 10.63 -26.63
CA GLN A 97 -20.48 9.21 -26.70
C GLN A 97 -19.09 9.00 -26.11
N LEU A 98 -18.12 9.86 -26.43
CA LEU A 98 -16.76 9.80 -25.85
C LEU A 98 -16.78 9.96 -24.33
N GLU A 99 -17.60 10.86 -23.81
CA GLU A 99 -17.77 11.06 -22.36
C GLU A 99 -18.33 9.81 -21.67
N GLN A 100 -19.35 9.17 -22.24
CA GLN A 100 -19.85 7.89 -21.73
C GLN A 100 -18.80 6.78 -21.78
N VAL A 101 -17.99 6.72 -22.85
CA VAL A 101 -16.89 5.75 -22.95
C VAL A 101 -15.82 6.02 -21.89
N ARG A 102 -15.50 7.28 -21.62
CA ARG A 102 -14.57 7.67 -20.54
C ARG A 102 -15.12 7.26 -19.18
N GLN A 103 -16.39 7.55 -18.89
CA GLN A 103 -17.05 7.15 -17.64
C GLN A 103 -17.00 5.63 -17.42
N ARG A 104 -17.32 4.83 -18.46
CA ARG A 104 -17.20 3.35 -18.37
C ARG A 104 -15.76 2.84 -18.22
N ARG A 105 -14.75 3.63 -18.59
CA ARG A 105 -13.34 3.27 -18.33
C ARG A 105 -12.99 3.57 -16.89
N THR A 106 -13.32 4.78 -16.41
CA THR A 106 -13.05 5.17 -15.02
C THR A 106 -13.80 4.29 -14.02
N GLU A 107 -15.05 3.89 -14.32
CA GLU A 107 -15.82 2.96 -13.50
C GLU A 107 -15.15 1.57 -13.42
N ARG A 108 -14.68 1.03 -14.55
CA ARG A 108 -13.97 -0.25 -14.58
C ARG A 108 -12.63 -0.18 -13.85
N GLU A 109 -11.88 0.90 -14.03
CA GLU A 109 -10.61 1.12 -13.32
C GLU A 109 -10.85 1.19 -11.81
N HIS A 110 -11.89 1.91 -11.37
CA HIS A 110 -12.27 1.99 -9.96
C HIS A 110 -12.76 0.65 -9.40
N GLU A 111 -13.57 -0.11 -10.15
CA GLU A 111 -14.02 -1.45 -9.74
C GLU A 111 -12.85 -2.43 -9.64
N MET A 112 -11.91 -2.39 -10.57
CA MET A 112 -10.70 -3.20 -10.54
C MET A 112 -9.82 -2.83 -9.34
N LEU A 113 -9.63 -1.54 -9.07
CA LEU A 113 -8.87 -1.06 -7.92
C LEU A 113 -9.49 -1.54 -6.60
N LEU A 114 -10.81 -1.39 -6.43
CA LEU A 114 -11.51 -1.87 -5.24
C LEU A 114 -11.38 -3.39 -5.05
N ARG A 115 -11.47 -4.16 -6.13
CA ARG A 115 -11.26 -5.63 -6.08
C ARG A 115 -9.83 -5.98 -5.72
N GLU A 116 -8.86 -5.24 -6.23
CA GLU A 116 -7.44 -5.43 -5.94
C GLU A 116 -7.14 -5.11 -4.47
N GLU A 117 -7.64 -3.98 -3.95
CA GLU A 117 -7.53 -3.60 -2.54
C GLU A 117 -8.19 -4.63 -1.61
N GLU A 118 -9.39 -5.12 -1.96
CA GLU A 118 -10.07 -6.15 -1.18
C GLU A 118 -9.29 -7.47 -1.16
N LYS A 119 -8.74 -7.87 -2.32
CA LYS A 119 -7.91 -9.08 -2.44
C LYS A 119 -6.61 -8.93 -1.65
N GLU A 120 -5.97 -7.76 -1.69
CA GLU A 120 -4.76 -7.47 -0.92
C GLU A 120 -5.03 -7.49 0.57
N ARG A 121 -6.15 -6.89 1.02
CA ARG A 121 -6.58 -6.92 2.42
C ARG A 121 -6.80 -8.37 2.88
N LEU A 122 -7.53 -9.16 2.11
CA LEU A 122 -7.79 -10.57 2.43
C LEU A 122 -6.49 -11.39 2.45
N GLN A 123 -5.56 -11.12 1.53
CA GLN A 123 -4.25 -11.78 1.50
C GLN A 123 -3.43 -11.44 2.75
N ARG A 124 -3.41 -10.16 3.16
CA ARG A 124 -2.74 -9.71 4.38
C ARG A 124 -3.34 -10.34 5.63
N GLU A 125 -4.68 -10.43 5.71
CA GLU A 125 -5.38 -11.10 6.81
C GLU A 125 -4.99 -12.58 6.89
N LYS A 126 -5.00 -13.30 5.75
CA LYS A 126 -4.57 -14.70 5.68
C LYS A 126 -3.10 -14.90 6.07
N GLU A 127 -2.23 -14.02 5.61
CA GLU A 127 -0.81 -14.05 5.97
C GLU A 127 -0.63 -13.82 7.48
N ALA A 128 -1.34 -12.85 8.06
CA ALA A 128 -1.30 -12.58 9.50
C ALA A 128 -1.81 -13.77 10.33
N GLU A 129 -2.90 -14.42 9.91
CA GLU A 129 -3.40 -15.65 10.54
C GLU A 129 -2.36 -16.77 10.47
N TYR A 130 -1.75 -16.98 9.29
CA TYR A 130 -0.70 -17.98 9.10
C TYR A 130 0.53 -17.70 9.98
N PHE A 131 0.98 -16.45 10.07
CA PHE A 131 2.08 -16.07 10.96
C PHE A 131 1.74 -16.27 12.43
N SER A 132 0.53 -15.93 12.86
CA SER A 132 0.10 -16.16 14.26
C SER A 132 0.00 -17.65 14.59
N GLU A 133 -0.45 -18.48 13.66
CA GLU A 133 -0.46 -19.94 13.86
C GLU A 133 0.96 -20.51 13.88
N TRP A 134 1.85 -20.01 13.03
CA TRP A 134 3.26 -20.39 13.02
C TRP A 134 3.96 -20.05 14.34
N GLU A 135 3.76 -18.84 14.86
CA GLU A 135 4.33 -18.40 16.15
C GLU A 135 3.89 -19.35 17.29
N LYS A 136 2.59 -19.72 17.33
CA LYS A 136 2.10 -20.71 18.29
C LYS A 136 2.73 -22.09 18.11
N GLN A 137 2.98 -22.51 16.86
CA GLN A 137 3.65 -23.79 16.59
C GLN A 137 5.12 -23.75 17.02
N GLU A 138 5.81 -22.64 16.83
CA GLU A 138 7.18 -22.40 17.27
C GLU A 138 7.29 -22.44 18.81
N ASP A 139 6.39 -21.74 19.52
CA ASP A 139 6.32 -21.79 20.98
C ASP A 139 6.13 -23.22 21.50
N ASN A 140 5.21 -23.97 20.89
CA ASN A 140 4.98 -25.38 21.22
C ASN A 140 6.20 -26.27 20.89
N PHE A 141 6.93 -25.96 19.82
CA PHE A 141 8.16 -26.67 19.50
C PHE A 141 9.25 -26.42 20.54
N HIS A 142 9.44 -25.17 20.95
CA HIS A 142 10.36 -24.82 22.04
C HIS A 142 9.98 -25.51 23.35
N LEU A 143 8.68 -25.65 23.64
CA LEU A 143 8.18 -26.40 24.80
C LEU A 143 8.62 -27.86 24.75
N ASN A 144 8.26 -28.53 23.65
CA ASN A 144 8.55 -29.94 23.47
C ASN A 144 10.06 -30.21 23.50
N GLN A 145 10.87 -29.28 22.96
CA GLN A 145 12.32 -29.34 23.08
C GLN A 145 12.81 -29.16 24.52
N ALA A 146 12.29 -28.18 25.27
CA ALA A 146 12.66 -27.97 26.67
C ALA A 146 12.32 -29.20 27.52
N MET A 147 11.10 -29.75 27.36
CA MET A 147 10.65 -30.97 28.01
C MET A 147 11.52 -32.18 27.63
N LEU A 148 11.79 -32.39 26.34
CA LEU A 148 12.62 -33.50 25.88
C LEU A 148 14.05 -33.39 26.42
N ARG A 149 14.64 -32.19 26.42
CA ARG A 149 15.97 -31.94 26.98
C ARG A 149 16.00 -32.22 28.48
N SER A 150 14.95 -31.81 29.20
CA SER A 150 14.78 -32.09 30.63
C SER A 150 14.74 -33.60 30.90
N GLN A 151 13.91 -34.34 30.16
CA GLN A 151 13.81 -35.80 30.26
C GLN A 151 15.15 -36.51 29.99
N ILE A 152 15.92 -36.04 28.99
CA ILE A 152 17.24 -36.61 28.69
C ILE A 152 18.23 -36.34 29.84
N ARG A 153 18.26 -35.12 30.38
CA ARG A 153 19.15 -34.77 31.50
C ARG A 153 18.88 -35.59 32.75
N ILE A 154 17.60 -35.84 33.05
CA ILE A 154 17.19 -36.70 34.18
C ILE A 154 17.69 -38.12 33.97
N LYS A 155 17.47 -38.70 32.78
CA LYS A 155 17.95 -40.05 32.43
C LYS A 155 19.47 -40.19 32.48
N ASP A 156 20.19 -39.13 32.09
CA ASP A 156 21.65 -39.09 32.11
C ASP A 156 22.26 -38.79 33.51
N GLY A 157 21.43 -38.60 34.55
CA GLY A 157 21.89 -38.28 35.91
C GLY A 157 22.48 -36.87 36.06
N ARG A 158 22.20 -35.97 35.12
CA ARG A 158 22.68 -34.58 35.08
C ARG A 158 21.52 -33.59 35.15
N ALA A 159 20.50 -33.92 35.94
CA ALA A 159 19.31 -33.10 36.09
C ALA A 159 19.67 -31.73 36.69
N LYS A 160 19.09 -30.66 36.14
CA LYS A 160 19.11 -29.35 36.79
C LYS A 160 17.99 -29.24 37.82
N ALA A 161 18.09 -28.27 38.72
CA ALA A 161 17.03 -27.98 39.70
C ALA A 161 15.67 -27.76 39.04
N ILE A 162 15.60 -27.05 37.91
CA ILE A 162 14.35 -26.85 37.16
C ILE A 162 13.73 -28.16 36.67
N ASP A 163 14.56 -29.11 36.20
CA ASP A 163 14.11 -30.39 35.66
C ASP A 163 13.42 -31.21 36.77
N LEU A 164 14.00 -31.19 37.98
CA LEU A 164 13.46 -31.88 39.15
C LEU A 164 12.20 -31.19 39.70
N LEU A 165 12.17 -29.85 39.70
CA LEU A 165 11.00 -29.08 40.15
C LEU A 165 9.79 -29.29 39.23
N ALA A 166 10.02 -29.27 37.91
CA ALA A 166 8.96 -29.54 36.93
C ALA A 166 8.35 -30.94 37.09
N GLN A 167 9.10 -31.89 37.66
CA GLN A 167 8.63 -33.26 37.90
C GLN A 167 7.48 -33.34 38.91
N TYR A 168 7.42 -32.43 39.89
CA TYR A 168 6.38 -32.44 40.94
C TYR A 168 4.99 -32.11 40.41
N ILE A 169 4.93 -31.34 39.32
CA ILE A 169 3.68 -30.90 38.70
C ILE A 169 3.35 -31.69 37.42
N SER A 170 4.25 -32.56 36.97
CA SER A 170 4.03 -33.41 35.80
C SER A 170 3.05 -34.55 36.15
N PRO A 171 1.87 -34.63 35.50
CA PRO A 171 0.86 -35.63 35.81
C PRO A 171 1.26 -37.06 35.40
N ASP A 172 2.21 -37.20 34.48
CA ASP A 172 2.58 -38.48 33.86
C ASP A 172 3.80 -39.15 34.50
N ASP A 173 4.43 -38.55 35.52
CA ASP A 173 5.63 -39.12 36.14
C ASP A 173 5.37 -39.63 37.57
N ASP A 174 5.44 -40.95 37.69
CA ASP A 174 5.28 -41.72 38.92
C ASP A 174 6.61 -41.98 39.64
N ASN A 175 7.62 -41.11 39.47
CA ASN A 175 8.83 -41.14 40.30
C ASN A 175 8.51 -40.75 41.76
N LEU A 176 8.12 -41.77 42.53
CA LEU A 176 7.83 -41.71 43.97
C LEU A 176 9.02 -41.18 44.79
N ASP A 177 10.25 -41.49 44.38
CA ASP A 177 11.47 -41.08 45.09
C ASP A 177 11.66 -39.55 45.11
N ILE A 178 11.29 -38.86 44.02
CA ILE A 178 11.35 -37.40 43.93
C ILE A 178 10.21 -36.77 44.75
N LYS A 179 8.98 -37.31 44.62
CA LYS A 179 7.81 -36.85 45.39
C LYS A 179 7.98 -36.98 46.92
N MET A 180 8.94 -37.80 47.37
CA MET A 180 9.24 -37.98 48.79
C MET A 180 10.00 -36.80 49.42
N HIS A 181 10.70 -35.99 48.61
CA HIS A 181 11.40 -34.80 49.08
C HIS A 181 10.56 -33.53 48.85
N GLU A 182 10.65 -32.55 49.75
CA GLU A 182 9.91 -31.29 49.57
C GLU A 182 10.58 -30.44 48.47
N PRO A 183 9.83 -29.79 47.56
CA PRO A 183 10.39 -29.10 46.39
C PRO A 183 11.49 -28.07 46.71
N TYR A 184 11.39 -27.36 47.84
CA TYR A 184 12.40 -26.36 48.24
C TYR A 184 13.75 -26.98 48.61
N THR A 185 13.81 -28.27 48.93
CA THR A 185 15.06 -28.96 49.27
C THR A 185 16.00 -29.03 48.07
N MET A 186 15.46 -29.00 46.85
CA MET A 186 16.24 -28.97 45.60
C MET A 186 16.95 -27.64 45.38
N LEU A 187 16.59 -26.59 46.13
CA LEU A 187 17.21 -25.28 46.07
C LEU A 187 18.42 -25.17 47.00
N VAL A 188 18.55 -26.08 47.97
CA VAL A 188 19.60 -26.04 49.00
C VAL A 188 20.93 -26.45 48.38
N GLY A 189 21.94 -25.58 48.50
CA GLY A 189 23.30 -25.83 48.01
C GLY A 189 23.57 -25.38 46.57
N LEU A 190 22.59 -24.76 45.90
CA LEU A 190 22.80 -24.10 44.61
C LEU A 190 23.63 -22.82 44.77
N THR A 191 24.44 -22.49 43.76
CA THR A 191 25.19 -21.23 43.75
C THR A 191 24.27 -20.06 43.41
N GLN A 192 24.74 -18.84 43.68
CA GLN A 192 23.98 -17.64 43.29
C GLN A 192 23.69 -17.61 41.77
N SER A 193 24.65 -18.03 40.93
CA SER A 193 24.47 -18.08 39.48
C SER A 193 23.39 -19.09 39.09
N ASP A 194 23.38 -20.27 39.72
CA ASP A 194 22.40 -21.32 39.42
C ASP A 194 20.98 -20.91 39.82
N LEU A 195 20.84 -20.16 40.92
CA LEU A 195 19.55 -19.63 41.36
C LEU A 195 19.05 -18.49 40.45
N GLU A 196 19.95 -17.65 39.93
CA GLU A 196 19.61 -16.62 38.95
C GLU A 196 19.19 -17.25 37.61
N ASP A 197 19.90 -18.28 37.14
CA ASP A 197 19.52 -19.07 35.97
C ASP A 197 18.17 -19.77 36.17
N LEU A 198 17.93 -20.35 37.35
CA LEU A 198 16.67 -20.99 37.69
C LEU A 198 15.49 -20.01 37.64
N LEU A 199 15.67 -18.76 38.06
CA LEU A 199 14.64 -17.73 37.97
C LEU A 199 14.28 -17.41 36.51
N GLU A 200 15.25 -17.38 35.60
CA GLU A 200 14.97 -17.20 34.17
C GLU A 200 14.27 -18.45 33.59
N ASP A 201 14.72 -19.65 33.94
CA ASP A 201 14.09 -20.90 33.52
C ASP A 201 12.61 -20.96 33.99
N ILE A 202 12.30 -20.56 35.24
CA ILE A 202 10.92 -20.54 35.77
C ILE A 202 10.01 -19.59 34.99
N LYS A 203 10.51 -18.45 34.48
CA LYS A 203 9.69 -17.53 33.68
C LYS A 203 9.18 -18.20 32.41
N VAL A 204 10.04 -18.99 31.76
CA VAL A 204 9.66 -19.77 30.58
C VAL A 204 8.51 -20.72 30.91
N TYR A 205 8.58 -21.44 32.03
CA TYR A 205 7.47 -22.30 32.46
C TYR A 205 6.18 -21.54 32.82
N LEU A 206 6.29 -20.34 33.41
CA LEU A 206 5.14 -19.48 33.74
C LEU A 206 4.41 -18.96 32.50
N GLU A 207 5.15 -18.56 31.46
CA GLU A 207 4.57 -18.10 30.20
C GLU A 207 3.88 -19.25 29.43
N MET A 208 4.42 -20.46 29.55
CA MET A 208 4.00 -21.63 28.77
C MET A 208 2.85 -22.43 29.40
N ASP A 209 2.77 -22.53 30.73
CA ASP A 209 1.79 -23.38 31.42
C ASP A 209 0.36 -22.79 31.48
N GLN A 210 0.13 -21.66 30.79
CA GLN A 210 -1.17 -20.97 30.71
C GLN A 210 -1.84 -20.76 32.08
N GLY A 211 -1.04 -20.63 33.13
CA GLY A 211 -1.49 -20.42 34.50
C GLY A 211 -1.95 -21.65 35.29
N LYS A 212 -1.85 -22.87 34.76
CA LYS A 212 -2.32 -24.09 35.49
C LYS A 212 -1.57 -24.31 36.80
N ASN A 213 -0.25 -24.19 36.79
CA ASN A 213 0.59 -24.33 37.99
C ASN A 213 1.28 -23.00 38.36
N ALA A 214 0.65 -21.86 38.07
CA ALA A 214 1.25 -20.55 38.33
C ALA A 214 1.59 -20.32 39.81
N GLU A 215 0.72 -20.75 40.72
CA GLU A 215 0.95 -20.62 42.17
C GLU A 215 2.22 -21.36 42.60
N TYR A 216 2.40 -22.60 42.13
CA TYR A 216 3.60 -23.41 42.40
C TYR A 216 4.87 -22.69 41.96
N TRP A 217 4.91 -22.19 40.72
CA TRP A 217 6.08 -21.50 40.20
C TRP A 217 6.33 -20.15 40.88
N GLN A 218 5.28 -19.45 41.31
CA GLN A 218 5.39 -18.22 42.10
C GLN A 218 5.98 -18.49 43.49
N ASP A 219 5.54 -19.55 44.16
CA ASP A 219 6.07 -19.95 45.47
C ASP A 219 7.55 -20.32 45.39
N ILE A 220 7.94 -21.14 44.40
CA ILE A 220 9.34 -21.47 44.14
C ILE A 220 10.16 -20.22 43.81
N THR A 221 9.62 -19.28 43.05
CA THR A 221 10.26 -17.99 42.74
C THR A 221 10.53 -17.17 44.01
N ILE A 222 9.58 -17.13 44.95
CA ILE A 222 9.75 -16.43 46.23
C ILE A 222 10.89 -17.06 47.03
N ILE A 223 10.91 -18.39 47.12
CA ILE A 223 11.94 -19.13 47.87
C ILE A 223 13.32 -18.92 47.22
N CYS A 224 13.44 -19.00 45.90
CA CYS A 224 14.70 -18.74 45.19
C CYS A 224 15.23 -17.34 45.46
N LYS A 225 14.36 -16.32 45.45
CA LYS A 225 14.74 -14.93 45.75
C LYS A 225 15.22 -14.75 47.19
N ASP A 226 14.59 -15.43 48.14
CA ASP A 226 15.03 -15.41 49.54
C ASP A 226 16.40 -16.08 49.70
N GLU A 227 16.63 -17.20 49.02
CA GLU A 227 17.91 -17.92 49.08
C GLU A 227 19.06 -17.11 48.44
N ILE A 228 18.83 -16.47 47.30
CA ILE A 228 19.78 -15.51 46.71
C ILE A 228 20.11 -14.39 47.71
N LYS A 229 19.12 -13.88 48.43
CA LYS A 229 19.31 -12.82 49.42
C LYS A 229 20.14 -13.29 50.62
N LYS A 230 20.02 -14.55 51.02
CA LYS A 230 20.86 -15.16 52.07
C LYS A 230 22.31 -15.31 51.60
N LEU A 231 22.53 -15.75 50.36
CA LEU A 231 23.87 -15.94 49.79
C LEU A 231 24.61 -14.62 49.50
N ARG A 232 23.86 -13.51 49.34
CA ARG A 232 24.42 -12.16 49.18
C ARG A 232 24.79 -11.46 50.50
N LYS A 233 24.43 -12.04 51.65
CA LYS A 233 24.78 -11.55 52.99
C LYS A 233 26.08 -12.18 53.48
#